data_AF-A0A2G8SCE3-F1
#
_entry.id   AF-A0A2G8SCE3-F1
#
_cell.length_a   1.000
_cell.length_b   1.000
_cell.length_c   1.000
_cell.angle_alpha   90.00
_cell.angle_beta   90.00
_cell.angle_gamma   90.00
#
_symmetry.space_group_name_H-M   'P 1'
#
loop_
_entity.id
_entity.type
_entity.pdbx_description
1 polymer ?
#
loop_
_entity_poly.entity_id
_entity_poly.type
_entity_poly.pdbx_seq_one_letter_code
_entity_poly.pdbx_strand_id
1 'polypeptide(L)'
;MNSGALGAGLVILTRFPILAATIHPYSLNGSPIDVVAGDWFVGKAAASIVFAHPILGQVEVYNTHFFAKGGDEGPEHQRAHRLVNAWEFAKLVRQSAEVGRYIIASGDFNRSPSTLPMDIIRDHAGLTDAWAVTHLDTPEPNLHNPPSPQDAIHLYGVTADSPLNSYSAGKPLEHRARKFQGKRLDYVLYRQPSSIHATARIPILRAVDTRVVMTELVPGYHFSYSDHFGVEATFDIEAPGGGHATEPTSVDIPTSNHPKPALSQTDISTDSITEALVSLTARYRFAESQARKHLMTFVLCVLALIAIISTSPWFPSYVNPALTLATVAVAWCATTMLYVGFVYGNWEVNPLTNIIEELELYRAALEAGQLGRLRPQ
;
A
#
# COMPACT_ATOMS: atom_id res chain seq x y z
N MET A 1 4.37 0.94 -18.26
CA MET A 1 3.04 1.46 -17.90
C MET A 1 3.26 2.63 -16.96
N ASN A 2 2.71 3.80 -17.25
CA ASN A 2 3.06 5.04 -16.54
C ASN A 2 1.94 5.41 -15.56
N SER A 3 2.32 5.77 -14.32
CA SER A 3 1.49 6.40 -13.30
C SER A 3 2.14 7.74 -12.97
N GLY A 4 1.37 8.79 -12.72
CA GLY A 4 1.92 10.13 -12.48
C GLY A 4 2.75 10.69 -13.65
N ALA A 5 3.59 11.68 -13.36
CA ALA A 5 4.43 12.36 -14.34
C ALA A 5 5.74 11.63 -14.64
N LEU A 6 6.24 10.81 -13.69
CA LEU A 6 7.54 10.12 -13.77
C LEU A 6 7.44 8.59 -13.82
N GLY A 7 6.23 8.01 -13.76
CA GLY A 7 6.01 6.56 -13.70
C GLY A 7 6.07 6.02 -12.27
N ALA A 8 5.29 4.98 -11.94
CA ALA A 8 5.21 4.43 -10.57
C ALA A 8 6.50 3.75 -10.06
N GLY A 9 7.52 3.57 -10.91
CA GLY A 9 8.73 2.82 -10.58
C GLY A 9 8.53 1.30 -10.43
N LEU A 10 7.44 0.76 -10.96
CA LEU A 10 7.07 -0.66 -10.83
C LEU A 10 7.42 -1.46 -12.08
N VAL A 11 8.02 -2.62 -11.88
CA VAL A 11 8.35 -3.59 -12.93
C VAL A 11 7.97 -4.99 -12.47
N ILE A 12 7.45 -5.81 -13.38
CA ILE A 12 7.22 -7.24 -13.17
C ILE A 12 7.88 -7.99 -14.33
N LEU A 13 8.71 -8.96 -14.00
CA LEU A 13 9.38 -9.85 -14.95
C LEU A 13 8.90 -11.28 -14.70
N THR A 14 8.61 -12.02 -15.76
CA THR A 14 8.18 -13.42 -15.66
C THR A 14 8.75 -14.24 -16.82
N ARG A 15 9.03 -15.52 -16.55
CA ARG A 15 9.39 -16.50 -17.59
C ARG A 15 8.16 -17.07 -18.32
N PHE A 16 6.97 -16.85 -17.78
CA PHE A 16 5.72 -17.39 -18.33
C PHE A 16 5.09 -16.42 -19.34
N PRO A 17 4.29 -16.91 -20.30
CA PRO A 17 3.59 -16.05 -21.25
C PRO A 17 2.64 -15.07 -20.55
N ILE A 18 2.83 -13.78 -20.78
CA ILE A 18 1.97 -12.71 -20.28
C ILE A 18 0.70 -12.65 -21.14
N LEU A 19 -0.46 -12.76 -20.50
CA LEU A 19 -1.78 -12.70 -21.12
C LEU A 19 -2.38 -11.28 -21.07
N ALA A 20 -2.14 -10.57 -19.96
CA ALA A 20 -2.60 -9.20 -19.76
C ALA A 20 -1.65 -8.48 -18.81
N ALA A 21 -1.62 -7.16 -18.91
CA ALA A 21 -0.90 -6.30 -17.99
C ALA A 21 -1.78 -5.08 -17.69
N THR A 22 -1.78 -4.62 -16.45
CA THR A 22 -2.61 -3.52 -15.96
C THR A 22 -1.82 -2.66 -14.98
N ILE A 23 -2.11 -1.37 -14.95
CA ILE A 23 -1.66 -0.47 -13.88
C ILE A 23 -2.87 0.26 -13.31
N HIS A 24 -2.98 0.30 -11.99
CA HIS A 24 -4.01 1.03 -11.26
C HIS A 24 -3.34 2.06 -10.34
N PRO A 25 -3.26 3.34 -10.76
CA PRO A 25 -2.81 4.42 -9.88
C PRO A 25 -3.72 4.55 -8.66
N TYR A 26 -3.13 4.72 -7.47
CA TYR A 26 -3.92 4.99 -6.27
C TYR A 26 -4.49 6.40 -6.30
N SER A 27 -5.66 6.56 -5.70
CA SER A 27 -6.36 7.85 -5.72
C SER A 27 -5.73 8.92 -4.81
N LEU A 28 -4.93 8.55 -3.80
CA LEU A 28 -4.25 9.48 -2.88
C LEU A 28 -2.76 9.16 -2.73
N ASN A 29 -1.89 10.08 -3.18
CA ASN A 29 -0.43 9.86 -3.25
C ASN A 29 0.40 11.05 -2.72
N GLY A 30 -0.01 11.63 -1.59
CA GLY A 30 0.64 12.82 -1.01
C GLY A 30 0.10 14.14 -1.56
N SER A 31 0.86 15.22 -1.36
CA SER A 31 0.45 16.59 -1.68
C SER A 31 1.43 17.29 -2.63
N PRO A 32 0.98 18.14 -3.58
CA PRO A 32 1.82 18.88 -4.51
C PRO A 32 2.72 19.92 -3.83
N ILE A 33 2.39 20.36 -2.60
CA ILE A 33 3.25 21.28 -1.84
C ILE A 33 4.45 20.56 -1.21
N ASP A 34 4.39 19.24 -1.08
CA ASP A 34 5.46 18.39 -0.56
C ASP A 34 6.47 18.03 -1.66
N VAL A 35 6.97 19.05 -2.36
CA VAL A 35 7.85 18.89 -3.53
C VAL A 35 9.11 18.07 -3.20
N VAL A 36 9.63 18.19 -1.97
CA VAL A 36 10.81 17.46 -1.48
C VAL A 36 10.56 15.95 -1.36
N ALA A 37 9.31 15.51 -1.22
CA ALA A 37 8.99 14.11 -0.96
C ALA A 37 8.75 13.27 -2.21
N GLY A 38 8.57 13.88 -3.38
CA GLY A 38 8.54 13.19 -4.68
C GLY A 38 7.32 12.30 -4.97
N ASP A 39 6.65 11.73 -3.95
CA ASP A 39 5.55 10.76 -4.10
C ASP A 39 4.39 11.28 -4.98
N TRP A 40 4.13 12.59 -4.95
CA TRP A 40 3.14 13.24 -5.82
C TRP A 40 3.48 13.14 -7.32
N PHE A 41 4.76 13.28 -7.67
CA PHE A 41 5.21 13.34 -9.08
C PHE A 41 5.36 11.95 -9.70
N VAL A 42 5.67 10.96 -8.87
CA VAL A 42 5.91 9.56 -9.28
C VAL A 42 4.58 8.79 -9.36
N GLY A 43 3.63 9.10 -8.48
CA GLY A 43 2.30 8.47 -8.46
C GLY A 43 2.36 6.98 -8.07
N LYS A 44 1.99 6.66 -6.83
CA LYS A 44 1.93 5.25 -6.38
C LYS A 44 0.81 4.50 -7.08
N ALA A 45 1.01 3.20 -7.29
CA ALA A 45 0.09 2.37 -8.04
C ALA A 45 0.20 0.90 -7.63
N ALA A 46 -0.79 0.12 -8.05
CA ALA A 46 -0.71 -1.33 -8.17
C ALA A 46 -0.49 -1.68 -9.64
N ALA A 47 0.63 -2.30 -9.99
CA ALA A 47 0.83 -2.91 -11.30
C ALA A 47 0.49 -4.40 -11.20
N SER A 48 -0.14 -4.97 -12.23
CA SER A 48 -0.34 -6.41 -12.32
C SER A 48 -0.08 -6.95 -13.71
N ILE A 49 0.29 -8.23 -13.75
CA ILE A 49 0.25 -9.04 -14.97
C ILE A 49 -0.53 -10.31 -14.69
N VAL A 50 -1.30 -10.75 -15.68
CA VAL A 50 -1.84 -12.11 -15.71
C VAL A 50 -0.95 -12.94 -16.62
N PHE A 51 -0.45 -14.07 -16.14
CA PHE A 51 0.32 -15.01 -16.94
C PHE A 51 -0.30 -16.41 -16.91
N ALA A 52 0.02 -17.20 -17.94
CA ALA A 52 -0.39 -18.60 -18.03
C ALA A 52 0.65 -19.51 -17.36
N HIS A 53 0.27 -20.14 -16.25
CA HIS A 53 1.04 -21.19 -15.59
C HIS A 53 0.56 -22.58 -16.05
N PRO A 54 1.47 -23.52 -16.38
CA PRO A 54 1.09 -24.84 -16.91
C PRO A 54 0.24 -25.68 -15.94
N ILE A 55 0.39 -25.47 -14.62
CA ILE A 55 -0.33 -26.24 -13.59
C ILE A 55 -1.49 -25.43 -12.98
N LEU A 56 -1.31 -24.13 -12.78
CA LEU A 56 -2.28 -23.29 -12.05
C LEU A 56 -3.30 -22.61 -12.99
N GLY A 57 -3.10 -22.71 -14.30
CA GLY A 57 -3.86 -21.91 -15.25
C GLY A 57 -3.48 -20.43 -15.14
N GLN A 58 -4.45 -19.56 -14.85
CA GLN A 58 -4.18 -18.12 -14.75
C GLN A 58 -3.69 -17.73 -13.35
N VAL A 59 -2.51 -17.11 -13.32
CA VAL A 59 -1.96 -16.47 -12.13
C VAL A 59 -1.86 -14.97 -12.40
N GLU A 60 -2.34 -14.16 -11.46
CA GLU A 60 -2.14 -12.72 -11.48
C GLU A 60 -1.12 -12.33 -10.42
N VAL A 61 -0.02 -11.73 -10.87
CA VAL A 61 0.99 -11.15 -9.98
C VAL A 61 0.74 -9.66 -9.87
N TYR A 62 0.65 -9.18 -8.64
CA TYR A 62 0.67 -7.77 -8.32
C TYR A 62 2.06 -7.35 -7.81
N ASN A 63 2.50 -6.18 -8.25
CA ASN A 63 3.60 -5.43 -7.65
C ASN A 63 3.07 -4.05 -7.24
N THR A 64 3.30 -3.64 -5.99
CA THR A 64 2.85 -2.35 -5.48
C THR A 64 3.91 -1.66 -4.63
N HIS A 65 3.79 -0.34 -4.51
CA HIS A 65 4.55 0.47 -3.59
C HIS A 65 3.59 1.46 -2.94
N PHE A 66 3.34 1.34 -1.64
CA PHE A 66 2.39 2.21 -0.92
C PHE A 66 3.01 3.58 -0.57
N PHE A 67 2.17 4.52 -0.17
CA PHE A 67 2.61 5.85 0.25
C PHE A 67 3.49 5.82 1.51
N ALA A 68 4.69 6.43 1.51
CA ALA A 68 5.69 6.22 2.57
C ALA A 68 5.53 7.11 3.82
N LYS A 69 4.96 8.32 3.71
CA LYS A 69 5.05 9.31 4.82
C LYS A 69 4.18 9.04 6.04
N GLY A 70 4.69 9.38 7.21
CA GLY A 70 3.89 9.46 8.45
C GLY A 70 4.05 8.26 9.37
N GLY A 71 5.09 7.44 9.15
CA GLY A 71 5.54 6.39 10.07
C GLY A 71 4.44 5.41 10.51
N ASP A 72 4.75 4.58 11.50
CA ASP A 72 3.74 3.82 12.25
C ASP A 72 3.20 4.66 13.44
N GLU A 73 3.97 5.64 13.88
CA GLU A 73 3.62 6.63 14.90
C GLU A 73 3.23 7.97 14.28
N GLY A 74 2.28 8.67 14.89
CA GLY A 74 1.91 10.03 14.50
C GLY A 74 0.40 10.29 14.54
N PRO A 75 -0.01 11.52 14.16
CA PRO A 75 -1.41 11.89 14.08
C PRO A 75 -2.19 10.98 13.12
N GLU A 76 -3.40 10.63 13.54
CA GLU A 76 -4.30 9.72 12.83
C GLU A 76 -4.49 10.08 11.34
N HIS A 77 -4.61 11.37 11.02
CA HIS A 77 -4.78 11.84 9.63
C HIS A 77 -3.61 11.49 8.70
N GLN A 78 -2.42 11.18 9.21
CA GLN A 78 -1.25 10.81 8.40
C GLN A 78 -1.33 9.36 7.89
N ARG A 79 -2.24 8.55 8.45
CA ARG A 79 -2.43 7.15 8.08
C ARG A 79 -3.35 6.97 6.86
N ALA A 80 -4.21 7.96 6.60
CA ALA A 80 -5.29 7.91 5.60
C ALA A 80 -4.82 7.51 4.19
N HIS A 81 -3.71 8.08 3.69
CA HIS A 81 -3.23 7.78 2.33
C HIS A 81 -2.86 6.29 2.19
N ARG A 82 -2.20 5.70 3.19
CA ARG A 82 -1.89 4.25 3.19
C ARG A 82 -3.14 3.39 3.33
N LEU A 83 -4.15 3.85 4.06
CA LEU A 83 -5.42 3.13 4.18
C LEU A 83 -6.20 3.13 2.86
N VAL A 84 -6.21 4.25 2.13
CA VAL A 84 -6.80 4.30 0.78
C VAL A 84 -6.06 3.36 -0.16
N ASN A 85 -4.73 3.38 -0.18
CA ASN A 85 -3.94 2.45 -1.02
C ASN A 85 -4.23 0.99 -0.67
N ALA A 86 -4.30 0.65 0.63
CA ALA A 86 -4.60 -0.70 1.08
C ALA A 86 -6.02 -1.14 0.67
N TRP A 87 -7.01 -0.28 0.85
CA TRP A 87 -8.40 -0.58 0.49
C TRP A 87 -8.56 -0.77 -1.03
N GLU A 88 -8.02 0.14 -1.85
CA GLU A 88 -8.05 0.02 -3.30
C GLU A 88 -7.32 -1.24 -3.78
N PHE A 89 -6.13 -1.51 -3.24
CA PHE A 89 -5.39 -2.73 -3.56
C PHE A 89 -6.16 -4.00 -3.18
N ALA A 90 -6.77 -4.01 -2.00
CA ALA A 90 -7.50 -5.16 -1.50
C ALA A 90 -8.70 -5.50 -2.39
N LYS A 91 -9.42 -4.49 -2.90
CA LYS A 91 -10.52 -4.68 -3.85
C LYS A 91 -10.04 -5.28 -5.17
N LEU A 92 -8.93 -4.79 -5.74
CA LEU A 92 -8.35 -5.32 -6.97
C LEU A 92 -8.01 -6.81 -6.82
N VAL A 93 -7.29 -7.15 -5.76
CA VAL A 93 -6.90 -8.53 -5.46
C VAL A 93 -8.12 -9.42 -5.26
N ARG A 94 -9.11 -8.94 -4.49
CA ARG A 94 -10.34 -9.70 -4.23
C ARG A 94 -11.11 -9.99 -5.51
N GLN A 95 -11.31 -8.99 -6.36
CA GLN A 95 -11.98 -9.15 -7.66
C GLN A 95 -11.23 -10.14 -8.56
N SER A 96 -9.90 -10.07 -8.60
CA SER A 96 -9.10 -10.99 -9.42
C SER A 96 -9.17 -12.44 -8.92
N ALA A 97 -9.22 -12.66 -7.61
CA ALA A 97 -9.42 -13.99 -7.05
C ALA A 97 -10.84 -14.53 -7.31
N GLU A 98 -11.87 -13.66 -7.29
CA GLU A 98 -13.27 -14.01 -7.55
C GLU A 98 -13.50 -14.46 -9.00
N VAL A 99 -12.77 -13.90 -9.97
CA VAL A 99 -12.78 -14.38 -11.37
C VAL A 99 -11.98 -15.67 -11.59
N GLY A 100 -11.44 -16.28 -10.53
CA GLY A 100 -10.85 -17.61 -10.57
C GLY A 100 -9.32 -17.64 -10.76
N ARG A 101 -8.61 -16.54 -10.51
CA ARG A 101 -7.14 -16.48 -10.63
C ARG A 101 -6.46 -16.79 -9.31
N TYR A 102 -5.30 -17.45 -9.40
CA TYR A 102 -4.35 -17.48 -8.28
C TYR A 102 -3.70 -16.11 -8.18
N ILE A 103 -3.50 -15.62 -6.96
CA ILE A 103 -2.90 -14.31 -6.76
C ILE A 103 -1.58 -14.45 -6.01
N ILE A 104 -0.56 -13.76 -6.51
CA ILE A 104 0.68 -13.47 -5.78
C ILE A 104 0.81 -11.94 -5.76
N ALA A 105 0.87 -11.35 -4.58
CA ALA A 105 1.01 -9.92 -4.38
C ALA A 105 2.35 -9.62 -3.73
N SER A 106 3.15 -8.75 -4.33
CA SER A 106 4.49 -8.41 -3.84
C SER A 106 4.75 -6.90 -3.87
N GLY A 107 5.78 -6.48 -3.14
CA GLY A 107 6.27 -5.11 -3.18
C GLY A 107 6.41 -4.48 -1.79
N ASP A 108 6.62 -3.16 -1.78
CA ASP A 108 6.81 -2.36 -0.58
C ASP A 108 5.47 -1.78 -0.11
N PHE A 109 4.90 -2.38 0.93
CA PHE A 109 3.63 -1.93 1.50
C PHE A 109 3.81 -0.76 2.48
N ASN A 110 5.06 -0.33 2.75
CA ASN A 110 5.42 0.74 3.67
C ASN A 110 4.76 0.61 5.05
N ARG A 111 4.53 -0.63 5.48
CA ARG A 111 3.81 -0.97 6.72
C ARG A 111 4.34 -2.23 7.38
N SER A 112 4.41 -2.17 8.70
CA SER A 112 4.70 -3.33 9.54
C SER A 112 3.51 -4.33 9.56
N PRO A 113 3.74 -5.63 9.82
CA PRO A 113 2.70 -6.66 9.66
C PRO A 113 1.47 -6.47 10.56
N SER A 114 1.65 -5.87 11.74
CA SER A 114 0.62 -5.71 12.77
C SER A 114 -0.14 -4.37 12.66
N THR A 115 -0.32 -3.83 11.46
CA THR A 115 -0.93 -2.50 11.25
C THR A 115 -2.22 -2.61 10.46
N LEU A 116 -3.15 -1.68 10.70
CA LEU A 116 -4.47 -1.68 10.08
C LEU A 116 -4.47 -1.81 8.54
N PRO A 117 -3.57 -1.16 7.77
CA PRO A 117 -3.49 -1.40 6.33
C PRO A 117 -3.19 -2.87 6.00
N MET A 118 -2.31 -3.53 6.75
CA MET A 118 -2.01 -4.94 6.56
C MET A 118 -3.16 -5.85 7.02
N ASP A 119 -3.98 -5.42 8.00
CA ASP A 119 -5.23 -6.12 8.34
C ASP A 119 -6.23 -6.06 7.18
N ILE A 120 -6.37 -4.90 6.52
CA ILE A 120 -7.16 -4.78 5.27
C ILE A 120 -6.65 -5.72 4.18
N ILE A 121 -5.32 -5.79 4.00
CA ILE A 121 -4.72 -6.70 3.01
C ILE A 121 -4.99 -8.16 3.35
N ARG A 122 -4.83 -8.56 4.61
CA ARG A 122 -5.03 -9.95 5.03
C ARG A 122 -6.49 -10.35 5.00
N ASP A 123 -7.35 -9.55 5.61
CA ASP A 123 -8.73 -9.93 5.88
C ASP A 123 -9.62 -9.58 4.67
N HIS A 124 -9.65 -8.32 4.24
CA HIS A 124 -10.53 -7.92 3.13
C HIS A 124 -10.05 -8.47 1.78
N ALA A 125 -8.74 -8.40 1.51
CA ALA A 125 -8.16 -8.97 0.29
C ALA A 125 -7.94 -10.49 0.37
N GLY A 126 -8.14 -11.12 1.52
CA GLY A 126 -7.95 -12.56 1.71
C GLY A 126 -6.53 -13.05 1.39
N LEU A 127 -5.52 -12.20 1.56
CA LEU A 127 -4.13 -12.52 1.26
C LEU A 127 -3.43 -13.16 2.46
N THR A 128 -2.70 -14.23 2.21
CA THR A 128 -1.85 -14.91 3.19
C THR A 128 -0.42 -14.41 3.08
N ASP A 129 0.20 -14.08 4.21
CA ASP A 129 1.61 -13.69 4.28
C ASP A 129 2.52 -14.92 4.20
N ALA A 130 3.31 -15.03 3.12
CA ALA A 130 4.22 -16.17 2.93
C ALA A 130 5.26 -16.26 4.06
N TRP A 131 5.73 -15.13 4.60
CA TRP A 131 6.70 -15.14 5.68
C TRP A 131 6.11 -15.71 6.96
N ALA A 132 4.91 -15.24 7.32
CA ALA A 132 4.20 -15.71 8.51
C ALA A 132 3.92 -17.22 8.43
N VAL A 133 3.61 -17.74 7.24
CA VAL A 133 3.38 -19.18 7.00
C VAL A 133 4.66 -20.01 7.18
N THR A 134 5.80 -19.53 6.71
CA THR A 134 7.05 -20.33 6.75
C THR A 134 7.86 -20.13 8.04
N HIS A 135 7.47 -19.17 8.88
CA HIS A 135 8.18 -18.81 10.12
C HIS A 135 7.28 -18.87 11.38
N LEU A 136 6.28 -19.76 11.41
CA LEU A 136 5.28 -19.88 12.49
C LEU A 136 5.87 -20.03 13.89
N ASP A 137 7.01 -20.71 14.02
CA ASP A 137 7.66 -20.99 15.30
C ASP A 137 8.56 -19.83 15.79
N THR A 138 8.59 -18.71 15.06
CA THR A 138 9.39 -17.55 15.45
C THR A 138 8.69 -16.82 16.60
N PRO A 139 9.29 -16.75 17.80
CA PRO A 139 8.71 -16.02 18.91
C PRO A 139 8.64 -14.53 18.58
N GLU A 140 7.61 -13.83 19.06
CA GLU A 140 7.56 -12.37 18.96
C GLU A 140 8.82 -11.72 19.56
N PRO A 141 9.35 -10.64 18.96
CA PRO A 141 10.59 -10.04 19.42
C PRO A 141 10.44 -9.55 20.87
N ASN A 142 11.22 -10.12 21.79
CA ASN A 142 11.17 -9.76 23.20
C ASN A 142 11.75 -8.35 23.41
N LEU A 143 10.95 -7.46 23.99
CA LEU A 143 11.35 -6.08 24.29
C LEU A 143 12.55 -5.97 25.25
N HIS A 144 12.83 -7.01 26.05
CA HIS A 144 13.93 -7.06 27.02
C HIS A 144 15.20 -7.69 26.44
N ASN A 145 15.09 -8.42 25.33
CA ASN A 145 16.21 -9.03 24.63
C ASN A 145 16.01 -8.83 23.11
N PRO A 146 16.35 -7.63 22.59
CA PRO A 146 16.13 -7.32 21.18
C PRO A 146 16.99 -8.24 20.30
N PRO A 147 16.52 -8.58 19.09
CA PRO A 147 17.29 -9.43 18.18
C PRO A 147 18.61 -8.76 17.79
N SER A 148 19.61 -9.59 17.44
CA SER A 148 20.76 -9.08 16.69
C SER A 148 20.28 -8.59 15.31
N PRO A 149 21.01 -7.67 14.63
CA PRO A 149 20.64 -7.25 13.28
C PRO A 149 20.50 -8.41 12.28
N GLN A 150 21.32 -9.45 12.42
CA GLN A 150 21.24 -10.65 11.60
C GLN A 150 19.96 -11.43 11.92
N ASP A 151 19.64 -11.65 13.19
CA ASP A 151 18.41 -12.34 13.59
C ASP A 151 17.15 -11.55 13.19
N ALA A 152 17.21 -10.21 13.23
CA ALA A 152 16.13 -9.34 12.77
C ALA A 152 15.79 -9.59 11.30
N ILE A 153 16.80 -9.78 10.46
CA ILE A 153 16.64 -10.12 9.04
C ILE A 153 16.13 -11.56 8.89
N HIS A 154 16.83 -12.53 9.51
CA HIS A 154 16.58 -13.95 9.28
C HIS A 154 15.29 -14.48 9.91
N LEU A 155 14.92 -14.01 11.09
CA LEU A 155 13.75 -14.51 11.82
C LEU A 155 12.52 -13.63 11.56
N TYR A 156 12.71 -12.31 11.53
CA TYR A 156 11.60 -11.35 11.50
C TYR A 156 11.39 -10.67 10.14
N GLY A 157 12.20 -11.03 9.14
CA GLY A 157 12.05 -10.53 7.77
C GLY A 157 12.26 -9.04 7.65
N VAL A 158 13.19 -8.47 8.42
CA VAL A 158 13.57 -7.05 8.28
C VAL A 158 14.16 -6.80 6.89
N THR A 159 13.55 -5.87 6.17
CA THR A 159 13.91 -5.51 4.78
C THR A 159 14.41 -4.08 4.67
N ALA A 160 13.98 -3.17 5.55
CA ALA A 160 14.32 -1.76 5.52
C ALA A 160 14.87 -1.29 6.87
N ASP A 161 15.52 -0.12 6.88
CA ASP A 161 16.02 0.53 8.11
C ASP A 161 17.00 -0.37 8.93
N SER A 162 17.62 -1.37 8.31
CA SER A 162 18.55 -2.27 9.00
C SER A 162 19.90 -1.59 9.23
N PRO A 163 20.57 -1.77 10.39
CA PRO A 163 21.93 -1.26 10.58
C PRO A 163 22.97 -2.00 9.71
N LEU A 164 22.61 -3.14 9.10
CA LEU A 164 23.49 -3.88 8.18
C LEU A 164 23.43 -3.34 6.74
N ASN A 165 22.47 -2.47 6.41
CA ASN A 165 22.38 -1.85 5.10
C ASN A 165 23.18 -0.53 5.09
N SER A 166 24.02 -0.33 4.06
CA SER A 166 24.89 0.86 3.99
C SER A 166 24.14 2.19 3.90
N TYR A 167 22.90 2.18 3.40
CA TYR A 167 22.09 3.38 3.24
C TYR A 167 21.35 3.79 4.51
N SER A 168 21.10 2.87 5.46
CA SER A 168 20.48 3.18 6.75
C SER A 168 21.48 3.19 7.91
N ALA A 169 22.66 2.58 7.73
CA ALA A 169 23.73 2.59 8.72
C ALA A 169 24.08 4.03 9.14
N GLY A 170 24.03 4.30 10.45
CA GLY A 170 24.37 5.59 11.04
C GLY A 170 23.33 6.70 10.87
N LYS A 171 22.19 6.44 10.20
CA LYS A 171 21.08 7.42 10.12
C LYS A 171 20.30 7.49 11.44
N PRO A 172 19.71 8.65 11.77
CA PRO A 172 18.78 8.77 12.88
C PRO A 172 17.45 8.11 12.51
N LEU A 173 17.32 6.81 12.79
CA LEU A 173 16.11 6.04 12.51
C LEU A 173 15.03 6.23 13.58
N GLU A 174 13.78 5.94 13.20
CA GLU A 174 12.62 5.94 14.09
C GLU A 174 12.84 5.00 15.30
N HIS A 175 12.20 5.32 16.43
CA HIS A 175 12.39 4.56 17.67
C HIS A 175 12.12 3.06 17.48
N ARG A 176 11.04 2.70 16.77
CA ARG A 176 10.70 1.31 16.48
C ARG A 176 11.78 0.60 15.66
N ALA A 177 12.27 1.22 14.59
CA ALA A 177 13.33 0.66 13.75
C ALA A 177 14.61 0.39 14.56
N ARG A 178 15.06 1.37 15.37
CA ARG A 178 16.24 1.18 16.22
C ARG A 178 16.07 0.06 17.25
N LYS A 179 14.86 -0.08 17.79
CA LYS A 179 14.55 -1.08 18.82
C LYS A 179 14.55 -2.51 18.27
N PHE A 180 14.03 -2.70 17.06
CA PHE A 180 13.89 -4.01 16.43
C PHE A 180 14.88 -4.27 15.29
N GLN A 181 15.95 -3.45 15.21
CA GLN A 181 17.00 -3.51 14.20
C GLN A 181 16.52 -3.40 12.74
N GLY A 182 15.43 -2.67 12.53
CA GLY A 182 14.86 -2.32 11.23
C GLY A 182 13.35 -2.52 11.17
N LYS A 183 12.82 -2.58 9.96
CA LYS A 183 11.39 -2.75 9.67
C LYS A 183 11.19 -3.79 8.58
N ARG A 184 10.10 -4.53 8.69
CA ARG A 184 9.59 -5.40 7.63
C ARG A 184 8.52 -4.63 6.85
N LEU A 185 8.87 -4.17 5.66
CA LEU A 185 8.01 -3.34 4.80
C LEU A 185 7.69 -4.01 3.46
N ASP A 186 8.52 -4.97 3.06
CA ASP A 186 8.41 -5.68 1.79
C ASP A 186 7.82 -7.08 2.01
N TYR A 187 6.89 -7.47 1.15
CA TYR A 187 6.11 -8.68 1.32
C TYR A 187 6.02 -9.50 0.03
N VAL A 188 5.86 -10.81 0.19
CA VAL A 188 5.24 -11.69 -0.80
C VAL A 188 4.03 -12.32 -0.14
N LEU A 189 2.87 -12.00 -0.66
CA LEU A 189 1.57 -12.43 -0.19
C LEU A 189 0.92 -13.28 -1.29
N TYR A 190 0.03 -14.20 -0.91
CA TYR A 190 -0.62 -15.07 -1.88
C TYR A 190 -2.01 -15.50 -1.46
N ARG A 191 -2.84 -15.90 -2.43
CA ARG A 191 -4.13 -16.54 -2.15
C ARG A 191 -4.60 -17.45 -3.28
N GLN A 192 -5.46 -18.39 -2.91
CA GLN A 192 -6.16 -19.26 -3.86
C GLN A 192 -7.28 -18.50 -4.59
N PRO A 193 -7.70 -19.00 -5.76
CA PRO A 193 -8.96 -18.60 -6.39
C PRO A 193 -10.16 -18.72 -5.45
N SER A 194 -11.17 -17.88 -5.62
CA SER A 194 -12.40 -17.90 -4.81
C SER A 194 -13.68 -18.01 -5.64
N SER A 195 -13.57 -18.45 -6.89
CA SER A 195 -14.73 -18.67 -7.75
C SER A 195 -15.70 -19.69 -7.15
N ILE A 196 -17.01 -19.46 -7.31
CA ILE A 196 -18.09 -20.39 -6.92
C ILE A 196 -17.94 -21.78 -7.58
N HIS A 197 -17.18 -21.85 -8.68
CA HIS A 197 -16.84 -23.08 -9.41
C HIS A 197 -15.48 -23.67 -9.02
N ALA A 198 -14.83 -23.17 -7.96
CA ALA A 198 -13.65 -23.77 -7.37
C ALA A 198 -14.02 -25.13 -6.77
N THR A 199 -14.09 -26.14 -7.64
CA THR A 199 -14.30 -27.53 -7.25
C THR A 199 -13.14 -27.99 -6.36
N ALA A 200 -13.35 -29.05 -5.59
CA ALA A 200 -12.31 -29.71 -4.77
C ALA A 200 -11.11 -30.29 -5.56
N ARG A 201 -10.92 -29.85 -6.81
CA ARG A 201 -9.93 -30.31 -7.79
C ARG A 201 -8.99 -29.21 -8.30
N ILE A 202 -8.97 -28.03 -7.67
CA ILE A 202 -7.97 -27.01 -8.00
C ILE A 202 -6.66 -27.28 -7.25
N PRO A 203 -5.48 -27.12 -7.87
CA PRO A 203 -4.21 -27.22 -7.17
C PRO A 203 -4.10 -26.23 -6.01
N ILE A 204 -3.38 -26.59 -4.96
CA ILE A 204 -3.17 -25.70 -3.80
C ILE A 204 -1.78 -25.09 -3.92
N LEU A 205 -1.72 -23.76 -3.97
CA LEU A 205 -0.46 -23.02 -3.83
C LEU A 205 -0.11 -22.92 -2.35
N ARG A 206 1.05 -23.41 -1.90
CA ARG A 206 1.50 -23.30 -0.51
C ARG A 206 2.90 -22.71 -0.43
N ALA A 207 3.09 -21.67 0.39
CA ALA A 207 4.43 -21.16 0.69
C ALA A 207 5.21 -22.20 1.51
N VAL A 208 6.43 -22.52 1.10
CA VAL A 208 7.30 -23.51 1.76
C VAL A 208 8.61 -22.96 2.25
N ASP A 209 9.08 -21.85 1.69
CA ASP A 209 10.27 -21.14 2.15
C ASP A 209 10.13 -19.66 1.85
N THR A 210 10.60 -18.81 2.77
CA THR A 210 10.81 -17.39 2.50
C THR A 210 12.10 -16.92 3.14
N ARG A 211 12.76 -15.93 2.53
CA ARG A 211 14.03 -15.40 3.04
C ARG A 211 14.26 -13.97 2.55
N VAL A 212 14.99 -13.20 3.35
CA VAL A 212 15.54 -11.91 2.92
C VAL A 212 16.84 -12.18 2.15
N VAL A 213 17.00 -11.54 0.99
CA VAL A 213 18.11 -11.72 0.05
C VAL A 213 18.74 -10.38 -0.30
N MET A 214 19.89 -10.42 -1.00
CA MET A 214 20.64 -9.22 -1.40
C MET A 214 21.07 -8.37 -0.19
N THR A 215 21.45 -9.04 0.91
CA THR A 215 21.88 -8.39 2.16
C THR A 215 23.36 -8.04 2.14
N GLU A 216 24.11 -8.58 1.18
CA GLU A 216 25.51 -8.30 0.94
C GLU A 216 25.73 -6.93 0.27
N LEU A 217 26.98 -6.45 0.36
CA LEU A 217 27.42 -5.27 -0.40
C LEU A 217 27.65 -5.64 -1.86
N VAL A 218 27.48 -4.66 -2.75
CA VAL A 218 27.79 -4.82 -4.16
C VAL A 218 29.27 -5.23 -4.31
N PRO A 219 29.59 -6.31 -5.05
CA PRO A 219 30.96 -6.78 -5.21
C PRO A 219 31.92 -5.67 -5.65
N GLY A 220 32.96 -5.43 -4.85
CA GLY A 220 33.96 -4.37 -5.11
C GLY A 220 33.58 -2.98 -4.63
N TYR A 221 32.44 -2.81 -3.95
CA TYR A 221 31.97 -1.52 -3.43
C TYR A 221 31.60 -1.60 -1.94
N HIS A 222 31.48 -0.43 -1.31
CA HIS A 222 31.14 -0.28 0.11
C HIS A 222 29.66 0.07 0.33
N PHE A 223 28.80 -0.19 -0.66
CA PHE A 223 27.36 0.06 -0.59
C PHE A 223 26.54 -1.19 -0.91
N SER A 224 25.36 -1.30 -0.30
CA SER A 224 24.34 -2.33 -0.55
C SER A 224 23.68 -2.12 -1.93
N TYR A 225 22.99 -3.14 -2.46
CA TYR A 225 22.32 -3.00 -3.77
C TYR A 225 21.18 -1.97 -3.80
N SER A 226 20.54 -1.75 -2.65
CA SER A 226 19.42 -0.84 -2.43
C SER A 226 19.37 -0.47 -0.94
N ASP A 227 18.59 0.54 -0.56
CA ASP A 227 18.28 0.86 0.85
C ASP A 227 17.28 -0.11 1.48
N HIS A 228 16.63 -0.94 0.66
CA HIS A 228 15.87 -2.13 1.06
C HIS A 228 16.61 -3.41 0.63
N PHE A 229 16.46 -4.48 1.41
CA PHE A 229 16.82 -5.83 1.03
C PHE A 229 15.68 -6.51 0.25
N GLY A 230 16.02 -7.51 -0.57
CA GLY A 230 15.03 -8.27 -1.35
C GLY A 230 14.30 -9.31 -0.50
N VAL A 231 13.10 -9.70 -0.92
CA VAL A 231 12.36 -10.82 -0.33
C VAL A 231 12.14 -11.88 -1.39
N GLU A 232 12.51 -13.12 -1.08
CA GLU A 232 12.28 -14.30 -1.90
C GLU A 232 11.26 -15.22 -1.22
N ALA A 233 10.36 -15.80 -2.02
CA ALA A 233 9.38 -16.78 -1.56
C ALA A 233 9.30 -17.95 -2.54
N THR A 234 9.30 -19.17 -2.00
CA THR A 234 9.14 -20.41 -2.75
C THR A 234 7.78 -21.03 -2.43
N PHE A 235 7.09 -21.48 -3.47
CA PHE A 235 5.77 -22.09 -3.36
C PHE A 235 5.76 -23.49 -3.96
N ASP A 236 5.15 -24.43 -3.24
CA ASP A 236 4.74 -25.72 -3.77
C ASP A 236 3.36 -25.63 -4.40
N ILE A 237 3.15 -26.42 -5.45
CA ILE A 237 1.84 -26.60 -6.08
C ILE A 237 1.39 -28.04 -5.83
N GLU A 238 0.45 -28.20 -4.91
CA GLU A 238 -0.04 -29.51 -4.49
C GLU A 238 -1.24 -29.94 -5.34
N ALA A 239 -1.22 -31.17 -5.85
CA ALA A 239 -2.36 -31.71 -6.56
C ALA A 239 -3.53 -31.99 -5.60
N PRO A 240 -4.78 -31.93 -6.08
CA PRO A 240 -5.95 -32.35 -5.31
C PRO A 240 -5.91 -33.87 -5.10
N GLY A 241 -5.23 -34.30 -4.04
CA GLY A 241 -4.94 -35.72 -3.75
C GLY A 241 -3.64 -35.99 -3.00
N GLY A 242 -2.80 -34.97 -2.74
CA GLY A 242 -1.60 -35.13 -1.91
C GLY A 242 -0.35 -35.63 -2.65
N GLY A 243 -0.41 -35.78 -3.99
CA GLY A 243 0.76 -36.02 -4.84
C GLY A 243 1.36 -34.71 -5.36
N HIS A 244 2.67 -34.70 -5.63
CA HIS A 244 3.28 -33.63 -6.43
C HIS A 244 2.70 -33.65 -7.86
N ALA A 245 2.15 -32.52 -8.30
CA ALA A 245 1.51 -32.39 -9.61
C ALA A 245 2.55 -32.46 -10.74
N THR A 246 2.93 -33.69 -11.11
CA THR A 246 3.76 -33.98 -12.28
C THR A 246 2.89 -34.70 -13.31
N GLU A 247 2.51 -33.93 -14.34
CA GLU A 247 1.80 -34.33 -15.56
C GLU A 247 0.28 -34.68 -15.50
N PRO A 248 -0.49 -34.33 -16.56
CA PRO A 248 -1.94 -34.47 -16.59
C PRO A 248 -2.39 -35.79 -17.23
N THR A 249 -2.21 -36.94 -16.59
CA THR A 249 -2.84 -38.20 -17.04
C THR A 249 -3.06 -39.20 -15.90
N SER A 250 -4.20 -39.09 -15.22
CA SER A 250 -5.00 -40.25 -14.81
C SER A 250 -6.34 -39.78 -14.23
N VAL A 251 -7.43 -40.27 -14.83
CA VAL A 251 -8.78 -40.07 -14.30
C VAL A 251 -9.01 -41.17 -13.28
N ASP A 252 -8.72 -40.90 -12.01
CA ASP A 252 -9.17 -41.75 -10.91
C ASP A 252 -10.48 -41.22 -10.34
N ILE A 253 -11.45 -42.11 -10.18
CA ILE A 253 -12.72 -41.86 -9.51
C ILE A 253 -12.60 -42.44 -8.09
N PRO A 254 -12.60 -41.60 -7.03
CA PRO A 254 -12.88 -42.11 -5.69
C PRO A 254 -14.14 -41.50 -5.07
N THR A 255 -14.73 -42.37 -4.25
CA THR A 255 -15.97 -42.30 -3.49
C THR A 255 -16.09 -41.15 -2.49
N SER A 256 -17.32 -40.67 -2.33
CA SER A 256 -17.79 -39.66 -1.39
C SER A 256 -17.42 -39.96 0.07
N ASN A 257 -16.57 -39.12 0.69
CA ASN A 257 -16.62 -38.71 2.10
C ASN A 257 -15.43 -37.81 2.51
N HIS A 258 -15.27 -36.64 1.89
CA HIS A 258 -14.35 -35.61 2.40
C HIS A 258 -15.08 -34.31 2.73
N PRO A 259 -14.72 -33.62 3.83
CA PRO A 259 -15.33 -32.35 4.20
C PRO A 259 -15.08 -31.33 3.09
N LYS A 260 -16.11 -30.60 2.68
CA LYS A 260 -15.98 -29.44 1.78
C LYS A 260 -14.91 -28.48 2.36
N PRO A 261 -13.88 -28.09 1.61
CA PRO A 261 -13.10 -26.92 1.97
C PRO A 261 -13.98 -25.71 1.67
N ALA A 262 -14.78 -25.30 2.65
CA ALA A 262 -15.30 -23.96 2.66
C ALA A 262 -14.08 -23.05 2.88
N LEU A 263 -13.54 -22.47 1.79
CA LEU A 263 -12.68 -21.30 1.92
C LEU A 263 -13.53 -20.24 2.62
N SER A 264 -13.37 -20.09 3.93
CA SER A 264 -14.02 -19.01 4.66
C SER A 264 -13.37 -17.73 4.19
N GLN A 265 -14.05 -16.98 3.32
CA GLN A 265 -13.75 -15.56 3.17
C GLN A 265 -13.94 -14.94 4.55
N THR A 266 -12.85 -14.65 5.23
CA THR A 266 -12.84 -13.89 6.48
C THR A 266 -13.03 -12.44 6.10
N ASP A 267 -14.26 -11.94 6.19
CA ASP A 267 -14.48 -10.51 6.02
C ASP A 267 -13.77 -9.75 7.16
N ILE A 268 -13.19 -8.59 6.82
CA ILE A 268 -12.56 -7.69 7.77
C ILE A 268 -13.52 -7.31 8.90
N SER A 269 -12.99 -7.15 10.11
CA SER A 269 -13.79 -6.80 11.28
C SER A 269 -14.44 -5.41 11.15
N THR A 270 -15.62 -5.24 11.76
CA THR A 270 -16.31 -3.95 11.86
C THR A 270 -15.48 -2.92 12.64
N ASP A 271 -14.66 -3.38 13.59
CA ASP A 271 -13.78 -2.53 14.40
C ASP A 271 -12.64 -1.97 13.54
N SER A 272 -12.00 -2.80 12.72
CA SER A 272 -10.96 -2.37 11.77
C SER A 272 -11.51 -1.36 10.75
N ILE A 273 -12.73 -1.58 10.23
CA ILE A 273 -13.37 -0.60 9.35
C ILE A 273 -13.64 0.72 10.10
N THR A 274 -14.08 0.64 11.35
CA THR A 274 -14.35 1.83 12.16
C THR A 274 -13.07 2.61 12.45
N GLU A 275 -11.96 1.93 12.75
CA GLU A 275 -10.64 2.57 12.90
C GLU A 275 -10.21 3.24 11.58
N ALA A 276 -10.41 2.58 10.44
CA ALA A 276 -10.10 3.16 9.13
C ALA A 276 -10.93 4.43 8.88
N LEU A 277 -12.24 4.40 9.17
CA LEU A 277 -13.13 5.55 9.04
C LEU A 277 -12.73 6.72 9.93
N VAL A 278 -12.26 6.46 11.16
CA VAL A 278 -11.73 7.51 12.05
C VAL A 278 -10.52 8.20 11.41
N SER A 279 -9.58 7.41 10.87
CA SER A 279 -8.41 7.90 10.14
C SER A 279 -8.76 8.73 8.91
N LEU A 280 -9.65 8.23 8.06
CA LEU A 280 -10.05 8.89 6.84
C LEU A 280 -10.83 10.19 7.13
N THR A 281 -11.73 10.17 8.11
CA THR A 281 -12.49 11.35 8.55
C THR A 281 -11.57 12.41 9.15
N ALA A 282 -10.56 12.01 9.93
CA ALA A 282 -9.56 12.92 10.46
C ALA A 282 -8.78 13.61 9.33
N ARG A 283 -8.42 12.87 8.27
CA ARG A 283 -7.75 13.45 7.09
C ARG A 283 -8.67 14.34 6.28
N TYR A 284 -9.92 13.96 6.08
CA TYR A 284 -10.94 14.78 5.40
C TYR A 284 -11.04 16.16 6.06
N ARG A 285 -11.26 16.20 7.38
CA ARG A 285 -11.39 17.45 8.14
C ARG A 285 -10.11 18.28 8.07
N PHE A 286 -8.95 17.62 8.11
CA PHE A 286 -7.66 18.29 7.96
C PHE A 286 -7.51 18.91 6.57
N ALA A 287 -7.83 18.17 5.51
CA ALA A 287 -7.75 18.62 4.12
C ALA A 287 -8.69 19.81 3.86
N GLU A 288 -9.94 19.76 4.32
CA GLU A 288 -10.87 20.89 4.24
C GLU A 288 -10.36 22.13 4.99
N SER A 289 -9.79 21.93 6.19
CA SER A 289 -9.22 23.03 6.98
C SER A 289 -8.03 23.67 6.26
N GLN A 290 -7.13 22.87 5.68
CA GLN A 290 -6.00 23.37 4.91
C GLN A 290 -6.45 24.08 3.63
N ALA A 291 -7.38 23.50 2.88
CA ALA A 291 -7.94 24.10 1.67
C ALA A 291 -8.54 25.49 1.99
N ARG A 292 -9.34 25.61 3.05
CA ARG A 292 -9.90 26.90 3.50
C ARG A 292 -8.81 27.90 3.90
N LYS A 293 -7.76 27.48 4.61
CA LYS A 293 -6.64 28.35 4.96
C LYS A 293 -5.92 28.87 3.72
N HIS A 294 -5.62 27.99 2.75
CA HIS A 294 -5.01 28.40 1.49
C HIS A 294 -5.88 29.37 0.70
N LEU A 295 -7.19 29.13 0.60
CA LEU A 295 -8.12 30.05 -0.04
C LEU A 295 -8.23 31.39 0.70
N MET A 296 -8.19 31.40 2.03
CA MET A 296 -8.13 32.63 2.82
C MET A 296 -6.83 33.40 2.54
N THR A 297 -5.68 32.71 2.50
CA THR A 297 -4.40 33.34 2.12
C THR A 297 -4.46 33.91 0.71
N PHE A 298 -5.08 33.21 -0.25
CA PHE A 298 -5.32 33.73 -1.59
C PHE A 298 -6.11 35.05 -1.56
N VAL A 299 -7.24 35.11 -0.84
CA VAL A 299 -8.04 36.34 -0.70
C VAL A 299 -7.20 37.47 -0.09
N LEU A 300 -6.42 37.19 0.95
CA LEU A 300 -5.52 38.19 1.55
C LEU A 300 -4.45 38.69 0.57
N CYS A 301 -3.87 37.80 -0.25
CA CYS A 301 -2.92 38.20 -1.29
C CYS A 301 -3.58 39.09 -2.36
N VAL A 302 -4.81 38.79 -2.76
CA VAL A 302 -5.57 39.63 -3.70
C VAL A 302 -5.84 41.01 -3.11
N LEU A 303 -6.25 41.10 -1.85
CA LEU A 303 -6.42 42.38 -1.15
C LEU A 303 -5.11 43.17 -1.07
N ALA A 304 -4.00 42.50 -0.79
CA ALA A 304 -2.67 43.12 -0.78
C ALA A 304 -2.27 43.63 -2.18
N LEU A 305 -2.54 42.89 -3.25
CA LEU A 305 -2.29 43.34 -4.63
C LEU A 305 -3.13 44.57 -4.97
N ILE A 306 -4.41 44.58 -4.61
CA ILE A 306 -5.29 45.74 -4.79
C ILE A 306 -4.74 46.95 -4.02
N ALA A 307 -4.26 46.76 -2.79
CA ALA A 307 -3.65 47.81 -2.00
C ALA A 307 -2.35 48.33 -2.64
N ILE A 308 -1.46 47.45 -3.11
CA ILE A 308 -0.21 47.84 -3.81
C ILE A 308 -0.53 48.64 -5.07
N ILE A 309 -1.44 48.15 -5.92
CA ILE A 309 -1.83 48.83 -7.17
C ILE A 309 -2.44 50.18 -6.87
N SER A 310 -3.36 50.23 -5.90
CA SER A 310 -4.03 51.47 -5.51
C SER A 310 -3.04 52.45 -4.93
N THR A 311 -2.09 52.00 -4.10
CA THR A 311 -1.15 52.88 -3.38
C THR A 311 0.09 53.28 -4.17
N SER A 312 0.43 52.53 -5.23
CA SER A 312 1.61 52.76 -6.08
C SER A 312 1.79 54.21 -6.58
N PRO A 313 0.73 54.97 -6.94
CA PRO A 313 0.89 56.34 -7.40
C PRO A 313 1.45 57.31 -6.35
N TRP A 314 1.34 56.99 -5.06
CA TRP A 314 1.81 57.86 -3.97
C TRP A 314 3.26 57.60 -3.55
N PHE A 315 3.94 56.61 -4.13
CA PHE A 315 5.33 56.30 -3.81
C PHE A 315 6.32 56.98 -4.79
N PRO A 316 7.52 57.36 -4.32
CA PRO A 316 8.57 57.87 -5.20
C PRO A 316 9.01 56.83 -6.24
N SER A 317 9.36 57.29 -7.44
CA SER A 317 9.70 56.42 -8.59
C SER A 317 10.87 55.46 -8.35
N TYR A 318 11.82 55.81 -7.47
CA TYR A 318 12.94 54.92 -7.13
C TYR A 318 12.51 53.67 -6.35
N VAL A 319 11.29 53.63 -5.79
CA VAL A 319 10.72 52.47 -5.07
C VAL A 319 10.06 51.48 -6.03
N ASN A 320 9.74 51.88 -7.27
CA ASN A 320 9.01 51.08 -8.25
C ASN A 320 9.61 49.69 -8.53
N PRO A 321 10.94 49.51 -8.64
CA PRO A 321 11.52 48.18 -8.84
C PRO A 321 11.21 47.23 -7.67
N ALA A 322 11.30 47.73 -6.44
CA ALA A 322 10.99 46.94 -5.24
C ALA A 322 9.48 46.61 -5.16
N LEU A 323 8.61 47.58 -5.48
CA LEU A 323 7.16 47.36 -5.53
C LEU A 323 6.79 46.31 -6.59
N THR A 324 7.42 46.37 -7.77
CA THR A 324 7.18 45.40 -8.84
C THR A 324 7.61 43.99 -8.43
N LEU A 325 8.78 43.85 -7.80
CA LEU A 325 9.23 42.57 -7.28
C LEU A 325 8.27 42.01 -6.22
N ALA A 326 7.80 42.88 -5.31
CA ALA A 326 6.81 42.51 -4.31
C ALA A 326 5.47 42.09 -4.97
N THR A 327 4.99 42.82 -5.98
CA THR A 327 3.79 42.47 -6.74
C THR A 327 3.92 41.08 -7.38
N VAL A 328 5.05 40.79 -8.03
CA VAL A 328 5.30 39.48 -8.64
C VAL A 328 5.30 38.38 -7.58
N ALA A 329 5.98 38.59 -6.45
CA ALA A 329 6.02 37.61 -5.36
C ALA A 329 4.62 37.35 -4.75
N VAL A 330 3.84 38.40 -4.51
CA VAL A 330 2.47 38.27 -3.98
C VAL A 330 1.54 37.61 -5.00
N ALA A 331 1.65 37.95 -6.28
CA ALA A 331 0.87 37.31 -7.35
C ALA A 331 1.21 35.83 -7.51
N TRP A 332 2.49 35.47 -7.42
CA TRP A 332 2.94 34.08 -7.41
C TRP A 332 2.37 33.31 -6.20
N CYS A 333 2.43 33.91 -5.01
CA CYS A 333 1.83 33.33 -3.81
C CYS A 333 0.32 33.15 -3.96
N ALA A 334 -0.40 34.17 -4.45
CA ALA A 334 -1.85 34.12 -4.67
C ALA A 334 -2.24 32.98 -5.61
N THR A 335 -1.61 32.91 -6.79
CA THR A 335 -1.89 31.87 -7.79
C THR A 335 -1.58 30.48 -7.25
N THR A 336 -0.46 30.30 -6.53
CA THR A 336 -0.12 29.04 -5.86
C THR A 336 -1.18 28.64 -4.84
N MET A 337 -1.60 29.56 -3.97
CA MET A 337 -2.60 29.29 -2.93
C MET A 337 -3.99 29.01 -3.50
N LEU A 338 -4.37 29.65 -4.61
CA LEU A 338 -5.59 29.32 -5.33
C LEU A 338 -5.54 27.89 -5.88
N TYR A 339 -4.45 27.53 -6.56
CA TYR A 339 -4.31 26.19 -7.14
C TYR A 339 -4.30 25.11 -6.07
N VAL A 340 -3.50 25.28 -5.00
CA VAL A 340 -3.41 24.31 -3.91
C VAL A 340 -4.72 24.25 -3.11
N GLY A 341 -5.33 25.40 -2.81
CA GLY A 341 -6.55 25.47 -2.01
C GLY A 341 -7.79 24.95 -2.74
N PHE A 342 -7.94 25.28 -4.03
CA PHE A 342 -9.11 24.88 -4.82
C PHE A 342 -8.91 23.54 -5.54
N VAL A 343 -7.90 23.44 -6.41
CA VAL A 343 -7.72 22.27 -7.27
C VAL A 343 -7.27 21.08 -6.43
N TYR A 344 -6.16 21.23 -5.71
CA TYR A 344 -5.65 20.14 -4.90
C TYR A 344 -6.55 19.83 -3.69
N GLY A 345 -7.12 20.85 -3.04
CA GLY A 345 -8.11 20.65 -1.97
C GLY A 345 -9.24 19.72 -2.39
N ASN A 346 -9.87 19.99 -3.55
CA ASN A 346 -10.93 19.12 -4.08
C ASN A 346 -10.40 17.76 -4.56
N TRP A 347 -9.19 17.73 -5.14
CA TRP A 347 -8.55 16.49 -5.59
C TRP A 347 -8.26 15.53 -4.43
N GLU A 348 -7.95 16.05 -3.24
CA GLU A 348 -7.75 15.22 -2.04
C GLU A 348 -9.07 14.87 -1.34
N VAL A 349 -10.01 15.82 -1.26
CA VAL A 349 -11.30 15.61 -0.56
C VAL A 349 -12.17 14.58 -1.29
N ASN A 350 -12.26 14.63 -2.63
CA ASN A 350 -13.17 13.76 -3.38
C ASN A 350 -12.85 12.25 -3.22
N PRO A 351 -11.59 11.78 -3.36
CA PRO A 351 -11.26 10.38 -3.08
C PRO A 351 -11.53 9.97 -1.64
N LEU A 352 -11.24 10.85 -0.67
CA LEU A 352 -11.55 10.57 0.74
C LEU A 352 -13.04 10.35 0.94
N THR A 353 -13.90 11.22 0.39
CA THR A 353 -15.35 11.06 0.46
C THR A 353 -15.80 9.73 -0.14
N ASN A 354 -15.35 9.39 -1.35
CA ASN A 354 -15.75 8.15 -2.02
C ASN A 354 -15.39 6.91 -1.19
N ILE A 355 -14.18 6.87 -0.62
CA ILE A 355 -13.71 5.71 0.16
C ILE A 355 -14.40 5.66 1.53
N ILE A 356 -14.67 6.80 2.15
CA ILE A 356 -15.45 6.88 3.40
C ILE A 356 -16.86 6.31 3.16
N GLU A 357 -17.56 6.79 2.13
CA GLU A 357 -18.91 6.32 1.79
C GLU A 357 -18.92 4.81 1.47
N GLU A 358 -17.92 4.33 0.72
CA GLU A 358 -17.78 2.91 0.41
C GLU A 358 -17.57 2.06 1.67
N LEU A 359 -16.70 2.48 2.59
CA LEU A 359 -16.46 1.78 3.85
C LEU A 359 -17.67 1.83 4.79
N GLU A 360 -18.42 2.94 4.81
CA GLU A 360 -19.67 3.05 5.56
C GLU A 360 -20.73 2.09 5.03
N LEU A 361 -20.91 2.02 3.71
CA LEU A 361 -21.81 1.07 3.06
C LEU A 361 -21.38 -0.38 3.32
N TYR A 362 -20.09 -0.67 3.23
CA TYR A 362 -19.56 -2.00 3.49
C TYR A 362 -19.73 -2.42 4.96
N ARG A 363 -19.47 -1.53 5.93
CA ARG A 363 -19.72 -1.79 7.35
C ARG A 363 -21.20 -2.08 7.61
N ALA A 364 -22.10 -1.27 7.06
CA ALA A 364 -23.53 -1.48 7.20
C ALA A 364 -23.98 -2.85 6.63
N ALA A 365 -23.40 -3.28 5.51
CA ALA A 365 -23.65 -4.59 4.93
C ALA A 365 -23.17 -5.73 5.84
N LEU A 366 -21.99 -5.61 6.46
CA LEU A 366 -21.48 -6.59 7.42
C LEU A 366 -22.36 -6.69 8.67
N GLU A 367 -22.76 -5.56 9.25
CA GLU A 367 -23.64 -5.52 10.41
C GLU A 367 -25.01 -6.16 10.12
N ALA A 368 -25.61 -5.83 8.97
CA ALA A 368 -26.86 -6.44 8.52
C ALA A 368 -26.73 -7.96 8.32
N GLY A 369 -25.60 -8.41 7.76
CA GLY A 369 -25.28 -9.83 7.60
C GLY A 369 -25.14 -10.56 8.93
N GLN A 370 -24.53 -9.93 9.93
CA GLN A 370 -24.40 -10.49 11.29
C GLN A 370 -25.76 -10.59 11.99
N LEU A 371 -26.59 -9.55 11.92
CA LEU A 371 -27.96 -9.53 12.46
C LEU A 371 -28.85 -10.61 11.81
N GLY A 372 -28.70 -10.82 10.50
CA GLY A 372 -29.41 -11.87 9.76
C GLY A 372 -29.02 -13.29 10.20
N ARG A 373 -27.77 -13.52 10.59
CA ARG A 373 -27.28 -14.81 11.10
C ARG A 373 -27.73 -15.10 12.54
N LEU A 374 -28.06 -14.07 13.32
CA LEU A 374 -28.44 -14.20 14.74
C LEU A 374 -29.95 -14.38 14.97
N ARG A 375 -30.79 -14.25 13.93
CA ARG A 375 -32.22 -14.59 14.04
C ARG A 375 -32.41 -16.11 13.88
N PRO A 376 -32.99 -16.83 14.86
CA PRO A 376 -33.36 -18.23 14.65
C PRO A 376 -34.41 -18.34 13.54
N GLN A 377 -34.27 -19.35 12.68
CA GLN A 377 -35.27 -19.73 11.67
C GLN A 377 -36.56 -20.22 12.31
#